data_AF-K5X3S3-F1
#
_entry.id   AF-K5X3S3-F1
#
_cell.length_a   1.000
_cell.length_b   1.000
_cell.length_c   1.000
_cell.angle_alpha   90.00
_cell.angle_beta   90.00
_cell.angle_gamma   90.00
#
_symmetry.space_group_name_H-M   'P 1'
#
loop_
_entity.id
_entity.type
_entity.pdbx_description
1 polymer ?
#
loop_
_entity_poly.entity_id
_entity_poly.type
_entity_poly.pdbx_seq_one_letter_code
_entity_poly.pdbx_strand_id
1 'polypeptide(L)'
;MGIFSVLEQGDTTAADCKLLLANYFPSEFTHADQELVEMFIATATRWLSRSNMQVASQEVVVDVLEKMIGAADVMSVESAAPVDAAAGISQGDNGVEVRADHREWIQQLCWKRTTLAERCGALFRRLLHALEEVYKLDKLYGHQDKIRDYLRSALETAHNKYGSKCEVDGRPWISHVKNCQDDSATSMSSANCSRRPSGPPPS
;
A
#
# COMPACT_ATOMS: atom_id res chain seq x y z
N MET A 1 -43.96 -23.87 -0.59
CA MET A 1 -42.97 -23.53 -1.64
C MET A 1 -42.44 -22.14 -1.32
N GLY A 2 -41.35 -22.08 -0.56
CA GLY A 2 -40.68 -20.82 -0.24
C GLY A 2 -39.53 -20.62 -1.22
N ILE A 3 -39.57 -19.53 -1.97
CA ILE A 3 -38.45 -19.05 -2.78
C ILE A 3 -37.47 -18.42 -1.78
N PHE A 4 -36.65 -19.25 -1.14
CA PHE A 4 -35.57 -18.77 -0.28
C PHE A 4 -34.38 -18.39 -1.17
N SER A 5 -34.17 -17.07 -1.23
CA SER A 5 -32.91 -16.36 -1.46
C SER A 5 -31.75 -17.09 -2.14
N VAL A 6 -31.62 -16.88 -3.45
CA VAL A 6 -30.39 -17.14 -4.25
C VAL A 6 -29.33 -16.02 -4.02
N LEU A 7 -29.24 -15.50 -2.79
CA LEU A 7 -28.27 -14.47 -2.38
C LEU A 7 -27.53 -14.87 -1.09
N GLU A 8 -27.55 -16.15 -0.72
CA GLU A 8 -26.66 -16.69 0.32
C GLU A 8 -25.34 -17.19 -0.33
N GLN A 9 -24.24 -16.54 0.05
CA GLN A 9 -22.83 -16.88 -0.24
C GLN A 9 -22.33 -16.71 -1.69
N GLY A 10 -22.15 -15.46 -2.12
CA GLY A 10 -21.31 -15.11 -3.28
C GLY A 10 -19.82 -15.36 -3.00
N ASP A 11 -19.38 -16.61 -3.09
CA ASP A 11 -18.00 -16.99 -2.85
C ASP A 11 -17.13 -16.70 -4.08
N THR A 12 -16.53 -15.49 -4.17
CA THR A 12 -15.67 -15.10 -5.31
C THR A 12 -14.40 -15.95 -5.38
N THR A 13 -14.28 -16.85 -6.34
CA THR A 13 -13.13 -17.74 -6.50
C THR A 13 -11.86 -16.98 -6.91
N ALA A 14 -10.69 -17.64 -6.84
CA ALA A 14 -9.45 -17.06 -7.37
C ALA A 14 -9.54 -16.76 -8.88
N ALA A 15 -10.31 -17.55 -9.63
CA ALA A 15 -10.52 -17.35 -11.06
C ALA A 15 -11.38 -16.11 -11.33
N ASP A 16 -12.42 -15.88 -10.53
CA ASP A 16 -13.27 -14.68 -10.63
C ASP A 16 -12.47 -13.43 -10.33
N CYS A 17 -11.68 -13.43 -9.25
CA CYS A 17 -10.79 -12.31 -8.94
C CYS A 17 -9.77 -12.07 -10.06
N LYS A 18 -9.20 -13.14 -10.63
CA LYS A 18 -8.27 -13.03 -11.77
C LYS A 18 -8.94 -12.37 -12.97
N LEU A 19 -10.19 -12.77 -13.29
CA LEU A 19 -10.94 -12.21 -14.41
C LEU A 19 -11.19 -10.70 -14.21
N LEU A 20 -11.55 -10.29 -12.99
CA LEU A 20 -11.73 -8.88 -12.64
C LEU A 20 -10.41 -8.11 -12.77
N LEU A 21 -9.33 -8.61 -12.18
CA LEU A 21 -8.00 -8.00 -12.27
C LEU A 21 -7.52 -7.83 -13.71
N ALA A 22 -7.82 -8.79 -14.58
CA ALA A 22 -7.41 -8.74 -15.98
C ALA A 22 -8.25 -7.79 -16.83
N ASN A 23 -9.58 -7.78 -16.65
CA ASN A 23 -10.50 -7.16 -17.61
C ASN A 23 -11.25 -5.94 -17.10
N TYR A 24 -11.43 -5.83 -15.79
CA TYR A 24 -12.24 -4.75 -15.20
C TYR A 24 -11.37 -3.55 -14.79
N PHE A 25 -10.25 -3.82 -14.13
CA PHE A 25 -9.37 -2.75 -13.65
C PHE A 25 -8.43 -2.27 -14.76
N PRO A 26 -8.26 -0.94 -14.91
CA PRO A 26 -7.35 -0.40 -15.91
C PRO A 26 -5.90 -0.74 -15.55
N SER A 27 -5.03 -0.77 -16.56
CA SER A 27 -3.58 -0.91 -16.35
C SER A 27 -2.96 0.34 -15.72
N GLU A 28 -3.58 1.50 -15.95
CA GLU A 28 -3.16 2.79 -15.40
C GLU A 28 -4.32 3.42 -14.64
N PHE A 29 -4.10 3.79 -13.38
CA PHE A 29 -5.10 4.42 -12.51
C PHE A 29 -5.15 5.95 -12.67
N THR A 30 -4.78 6.47 -13.85
CA THR A 30 -4.76 7.91 -14.13
C THR A 30 -6.18 8.48 -13.99
N HIS A 31 -6.41 9.28 -12.95
CA HIS A 31 -7.74 9.80 -12.55
C HIS A 31 -8.73 8.75 -12.03
N ALA A 32 -8.25 7.58 -11.57
CA ALA A 32 -9.10 6.66 -10.84
C ALA A 32 -9.62 7.34 -9.56
N ASP A 33 -10.91 7.19 -9.29
CA ASP A 33 -11.44 7.57 -7.99
C ASP A 33 -10.94 6.59 -6.90
N GLN A 34 -10.97 7.06 -5.65
CA GLN A 34 -10.54 6.26 -4.50
C GLN A 34 -11.31 4.93 -4.42
N GLU A 35 -12.60 4.91 -4.79
CA GLU A 35 -13.43 3.70 -4.74
C GLU A 35 -12.89 2.59 -5.67
N LEU A 36 -12.49 2.95 -6.90
CA LEU A 36 -11.90 2.02 -7.85
C LEU A 36 -10.57 1.45 -7.34
N VAL A 37 -9.74 2.29 -6.71
CA VAL A 37 -8.46 1.88 -6.11
C VAL A 37 -8.70 0.91 -4.94
N GLU A 38 -9.61 1.24 -4.03
CA GLU A 38 -9.98 0.39 -2.88
C GLU A 38 -10.55 -0.96 -3.33
N MET A 39 -11.43 -0.95 -4.34
CA MET A 39 -12.00 -2.18 -4.91
C MET A 39 -10.93 -3.03 -5.60
N PHE A 40 -9.97 -2.40 -6.29
CA PHE A 40 -8.81 -3.08 -6.85
C PHE A 40 -7.99 -3.75 -5.75
N ILE A 41 -7.62 -3.01 -4.70
CA ILE A 41 -6.82 -3.52 -3.58
C ILE A 41 -7.51 -4.69 -2.90
N ALA A 42 -8.81 -4.59 -2.63
CA ALA A 42 -9.60 -5.67 -2.04
C ALA A 42 -9.62 -6.91 -2.94
N THR A 43 -9.84 -6.74 -4.24
CA THR A 43 -9.86 -7.83 -5.22
C THR A 43 -8.50 -8.50 -5.34
N ALA A 44 -7.43 -7.71 -5.41
CA ALA A 44 -6.07 -8.17 -5.54
C ALA A 44 -5.59 -8.91 -4.29
N THR A 45 -5.97 -8.41 -3.10
CA THR A 45 -5.74 -9.09 -1.80
C THR A 45 -6.42 -10.44 -1.76
N ARG A 46 -7.70 -10.51 -2.15
CA ARG A 46 -8.44 -11.78 -2.20
C ARG A 46 -7.82 -12.74 -3.20
N TRP A 47 -7.42 -12.27 -4.38
CA TRP A 47 -6.70 -13.09 -5.36
C TRP A 47 -5.38 -13.63 -4.80
N LEU A 48 -4.54 -12.80 -4.18
CA LEU A 48 -3.28 -13.23 -3.56
C LEU A 48 -3.49 -14.29 -2.48
N SER A 49 -4.51 -14.12 -1.64
CA SER A 49 -4.83 -15.05 -0.55
C SER A 49 -5.22 -16.43 -1.06
N ARG A 50 -6.03 -16.48 -2.13
CA ARG A 50 -6.58 -17.72 -2.69
C ARG A 50 -5.68 -18.37 -3.74
N SER A 51 -4.76 -17.61 -4.33
CA SER A 51 -3.94 -18.11 -5.45
C SER A 51 -2.66 -18.80 -5.00
N ASN A 52 -2.35 -19.91 -5.69
CA ASN A 52 -1.04 -20.52 -5.61
C ASN A 52 -0.07 -19.80 -6.56
N MET A 53 0.74 -18.92 -6.00
CA MET A 53 1.75 -18.14 -6.74
C MET A 53 2.82 -19.00 -7.43
N GLN A 54 2.91 -20.31 -7.17
CA GLN A 54 3.82 -21.20 -7.92
C GLN A 54 3.17 -21.72 -9.22
N VAL A 55 1.83 -21.77 -9.27
CA VAL A 55 1.06 -22.31 -10.40
C VAL A 55 0.51 -21.19 -11.30
N ALA A 56 0.27 -20.00 -10.75
CA ALA A 56 -0.20 -18.86 -11.53
C ALA A 56 0.77 -18.53 -12.70
N SER A 57 0.22 -18.23 -13.88
CA SER A 57 1.01 -17.78 -15.03
C SER A 57 1.84 -16.55 -14.66
N GLN A 58 3.11 -16.53 -15.11
CA GLN A 58 4.02 -15.41 -14.85
C GLN A 58 3.45 -14.09 -15.34
N GLU A 59 2.87 -14.09 -16.54
CA GLU A 59 2.26 -12.92 -17.16
C GLU A 59 1.17 -12.31 -16.27
N VAL A 60 0.31 -13.14 -15.70
CA VAL A 60 -0.77 -12.70 -14.81
C VAL A 60 -0.22 -12.10 -13.52
N VAL A 61 0.82 -12.72 -12.93
CA VAL A 61 1.44 -12.20 -11.71
C VAL A 61 2.09 -10.84 -11.99
N VAL A 62 2.77 -10.70 -13.13
CA VAL A 62 3.41 -9.44 -13.54
C VAL A 62 2.37 -8.34 -13.75
N ASP A 63 1.32 -8.60 -14.54
CA ASP A 63 0.24 -7.63 -14.79
C ASP A 63 -0.42 -7.14 -13.49
N VAL A 64 -0.72 -8.07 -12.58
CA VAL A 64 -1.31 -7.71 -11.28
C VAL A 64 -0.34 -6.89 -10.43
N LEU A 65 0.96 -7.21 -10.41
CA LEU A 65 1.95 -6.43 -9.66
C LEU A 65 2.15 -5.04 -10.23
N GLU A 66 2.15 -4.87 -11.56
CA GLU A 66 2.23 -3.56 -12.21
C GLU A 66 1.03 -2.69 -11.85
N LYS A 67 -0.18 -3.24 -11.89
CA LYS A 67 -1.40 -2.55 -11.43
C LYS A 67 -1.34 -2.19 -9.96
N MET A 68 -0.79 -3.07 -9.11
CA MET A 68 -0.57 -2.77 -7.69
C MET A 68 0.39 -1.61 -7.46
N ILE A 69 1.45 -1.50 -8.27
CA ILE A 69 2.35 -0.35 -8.23
C ILE A 69 1.59 0.91 -8.63
N GLY A 70 0.83 0.87 -9.72
CA GLY A 70 0.02 2.01 -10.16
C GLY A 70 -0.99 2.48 -9.10
N ALA A 71 -1.65 1.54 -8.42
CA ALA A 71 -2.54 1.86 -7.29
C ALA A 71 -1.79 2.55 -6.15
N ALA A 72 -0.63 2.02 -5.74
CA ALA A 72 0.20 2.64 -4.70
C ALA A 72 0.71 4.03 -5.11
N ASP A 73 1.12 4.21 -6.37
CA ASP A 73 1.58 5.50 -6.90
C ASP A 73 0.46 6.54 -6.85
N VAL A 74 -0.77 6.20 -7.27
CA VAL A 74 -1.94 7.10 -7.17
C VAL A 74 -2.21 7.48 -5.72
N MET A 75 -2.22 6.49 -4.82
CA MET A 75 -2.36 6.75 -3.38
C MET A 75 -1.30 7.73 -2.89
N SER A 76 -0.06 7.66 -3.35
CA SER A 76 1.01 8.59 -2.93
C SER A 76 0.78 10.04 -3.40
N VAL A 77 0.20 10.23 -4.59
CA VAL A 77 0.05 11.54 -5.25
C VAL A 77 -1.19 12.31 -4.79
N GLU A 78 -2.27 11.62 -4.40
CA GLU A 78 -3.59 12.23 -4.15
C GLU A 78 -3.68 13.05 -2.83
N SER A 79 -2.64 13.83 -2.51
CA SER A 79 -2.47 14.60 -1.27
C SER A 79 -2.72 16.11 -1.42
N ALA A 80 -3.28 16.58 -2.54
CA ALA A 80 -3.28 18.01 -2.89
C ALA A 80 -4.65 18.67 -3.03
N ALA A 81 -5.74 18.06 -2.54
CA ALA A 81 -6.97 18.82 -2.33
C ALA A 81 -6.87 19.57 -0.98
N PRO A 82 -6.85 20.92 -0.96
CA PRO A 82 -6.70 21.67 0.26
C PRO A 82 -7.90 21.43 1.19
N VAL A 83 -7.60 21.18 2.46
CA VAL A 83 -8.54 21.12 3.59
C VAL A 83 -9.08 22.52 3.93
N ASP A 84 -9.51 23.28 2.92
CA ASP A 84 -10.12 24.60 3.09
C ASP A 84 -11.64 24.57 2.82
N ALA A 85 -12.24 23.39 2.76
CA ALA A 85 -13.68 23.20 2.64
C ALA A 85 -14.29 22.47 3.85
N ALA A 86 -14.06 22.97 5.07
CA ALA A 86 -14.86 22.52 6.23
C ALA A 86 -14.91 23.50 7.41
N ALA A 87 -14.90 24.81 7.17
CA ALA A 87 -15.59 25.73 8.08
C ALA A 87 -17.07 25.76 7.71
N GLY A 88 -17.81 24.73 8.14
CA GLY A 88 -19.27 24.70 8.04
C GLY A 88 -19.79 23.84 6.89
N ILE A 89 -20.07 22.57 7.18
CA ILE A 89 -21.43 22.02 7.35
C ILE A 89 -21.19 20.55 7.68
N SER A 90 -21.29 20.22 8.96
CA SER A 90 -21.48 18.85 9.42
C SER A 90 -22.85 18.42 8.93
N GLN A 91 -22.89 17.82 7.73
CA GLN A 91 -24.02 17.02 7.30
C GLN A 91 -23.65 15.59 7.66
N GLY A 92 -24.43 15.02 8.59
CA GLY A 92 -24.26 13.66 9.09
C GLY A 92 -24.45 12.63 7.99
N ASP A 93 -23.43 12.45 7.16
CA ASP A 93 -23.28 11.26 6.38
C ASP A 93 -22.70 10.20 7.31
N ASN A 94 -23.60 9.40 7.89
CA ASN A 94 -23.29 8.13 8.55
C ASN A 94 -22.87 7.07 7.52
N GLY A 95 -22.36 7.47 6.36
CA GLY A 95 -21.70 6.61 5.40
C GLY A 95 -20.52 5.94 6.10
N VAL A 96 -20.69 4.66 6.42
CA VAL A 96 -19.59 3.81 6.82
C VAL A 96 -18.62 3.82 5.66
N GLU A 97 -17.53 4.57 5.78
CA GLU A 97 -16.49 4.60 4.77
C GLU A 97 -15.85 3.20 4.71
N VAL A 98 -16.28 2.41 3.72
CA VAL A 98 -15.78 1.05 3.52
C VAL A 98 -14.41 1.14 2.85
N ARG A 99 -13.37 1.38 3.66
CA ARG A 99 -11.97 1.28 3.20
C ARG A 99 -11.48 -0.16 3.27
N ALA A 100 -10.69 -0.58 2.30
CA ALA A 100 -10.01 -1.86 2.37
C ALA A 100 -9.01 -1.84 3.54
N ASP A 101 -8.87 -2.99 4.22
CA ASP A 101 -7.82 -3.16 5.21
C ASP A 101 -6.47 -3.34 4.49
N HIS A 102 -5.77 -2.23 4.23
CA HIS A 102 -4.46 -2.23 3.57
C HIS A 102 -3.43 -3.10 4.29
N ARG A 103 -3.58 -3.31 5.61
CA ARG A 103 -2.78 -4.28 6.37
C ARG A 103 -2.91 -5.69 5.79
N GLU A 104 -4.12 -6.12 5.44
CA GLU A 104 -4.33 -7.47 4.89
C GLU A 104 -3.64 -7.62 3.53
N TRP A 105 -3.73 -6.60 2.67
CA TRP A 105 -3.01 -6.57 1.39
C TRP A 105 -1.51 -6.78 1.59
N ILE A 106 -0.90 -5.99 2.47
CA ILE A 106 0.54 -6.04 2.75
C ILE A 106 0.93 -7.37 3.43
N GLN A 107 0.06 -7.90 4.28
CA GLN A 107 0.24 -9.21 4.90
C GLN A 107 0.28 -10.33 3.84
N GLN A 108 -0.61 -10.31 2.85
CA GLN A 108 -0.58 -11.30 1.76
C GLN A 108 0.70 -11.20 0.94
N LEU A 109 1.15 -9.99 0.60
CA LEU A 109 2.44 -9.78 -0.07
C LEU A 109 3.61 -10.31 0.77
N CYS A 110 3.60 -10.05 2.08
CA CYS A 110 4.61 -10.53 3.02
C CYS A 110 4.63 -12.05 3.11
N TRP A 111 3.47 -12.71 3.12
CA TRP A 111 3.38 -14.18 3.13
C TRP A 111 3.87 -14.82 1.83
N LYS A 112 3.64 -14.17 0.69
CA LYS A 112 4.08 -14.66 -0.63
C LYS A 112 5.47 -14.17 -1.03
N ARG A 113 6.17 -13.43 -0.15
CA ARG A 113 7.42 -12.70 -0.47
C ARG A 113 8.50 -13.53 -1.12
N THR A 114 8.72 -14.77 -0.69
CA THR A 114 9.74 -15.66 -1.26
C THR A 114 9.45 -15.95 -2.73
N THR A 115 8.24 -16.43 -3.03
CA THR A 115 7.82 -16.75 -4.41
C THR A 115 7.78 -15.49 -5.29
N LEU A 116 7.27 -14.37 -4.77
CA LEU A 116 7.20 -13.12 -5.53
C LEU A 116 8.60 -12.54 -5.81
N ALA A 117 9.52 -12.59 -4.85
CA ALA A 117 10.89 -12.14 -5.05
C ALA A 117 11.66 -13.03 -6.04
N GLU A 118 11.46 -14.36 -5.99
CA GLU A 118 12.07 -15.30 -6.94
C GLU A 118 11.58 -15.09 -8.36
N ARG A 119 10.26 -14.91 -8.53
CA ARG A 119 9.63 -14.85 -9.85
C ARG A 119 9.62 -13.46 -10.46
N CYS A 120 9.49 -12.42 -9.63
CA CYS A 120 9.26 -11.04 -10.08
C CYS A 120 10.33 -10.07 -9.61
N GLY A 121 11.29 -10.50 -8.77
CA GLY A 121 12.51 -9.78 -8.43
C GLY A 121 12.33 -8.29 -8.20
N ALA A 122 12.88 -7.49 -9.12
CA ALA A 122 12.85 -6.03 -9.07
C ALA A 122 11.43 -5.44 -9.07
N LEU A 123 10.48 -6.05 -9.79
CA LEU A 123 9.10 -5.57 -9.83
C LEU A 123 8.44 -5.68 -8.45
N PHE A 124 8.62 -6.80 -7.77
CA PHE A 124 8.11 -6.96 -6.40
C PHE A 124 8.77 -5.96 -5.43
N ARG A 125 10.08 -5.72 -5.55
CA ARG A 125 10.76 -4.72 -4.72
C ARG A 125 10.28 -3.29 -4.98
N ARG A 126 9.99 -2.93 -6.25
CA ARG A 126 9.37 -1.64 -6.60
C ARG A 126 8.01 -1.47 -5.94
N LEU A 127 7.16 -2.50 -5.94
CA LEU A 127 5.88 -2.47 -5.22
C LEU A 127 6.08 -2.22 -3.72
N LEU A 128 7.01 -2.93 -3.08
CA LEU A 128 7.27 -2.74 -1.65
C LEU A 128 7.74 -1.31 -1.33
N HIS A 129 8.57 -0.71 -2.19
CA HIS A 129 8.99 0.68 -2.03
C HIS A 129 7.84 1.67 -2.23
N ALA A 130 7.00 1.48 -3.25
CA ALA A 130 5.81 2.31 -3.46
C ALA A 130 4.89 2.27 -2.22
N LEU A 131 4.67 1.08 -1.65
CA LEU A 131 3.91 0.91 -0.42
C LEU A 131 4.58 1.55 0.81
N GLU A 132 5.90 1.54 0.89
CA GLU A 132 6.64 2.23 1.96
C GLU A 132 6.44 3.75 1.87
N GLU A 133 6.41 4.33 0.67
CA GLU A 133 6.12 5.75 0.49
C GLU A 133 4.67 6.09 0.88
N VAL A 134 3.69 5.27 0.48
CA VAL A 134 2.29 5.45 0.92
C VAL A 134 2.15 5.32 2.44
N TYR A 135 2.91 4.41 3.07
CA TYR A 135 2.99 4.28 4.52
C TYR A 135 3.53 5.56 5.19
N LYS A 136 4.63 6.11 4.69
CA LYS A 136 5.24 7.35 5.23
C LYS A 136 4.31 8.56 5.14
N LEU A 137 3.38 8.55 4.19
CA LEU A 137 2.35 9.57 4.01
C LEU A 137 1.09 9.36 4.88
N ASP A 138 1.07 8.35 5.75
CA ASP A 138 -0.07 7.96 6.61
C ASP A 138 -1.37 7.66 5.83
N LYS A 139 -1.22 7.12 4.62
CA LYS A 139 -2.37 6.81 3.74
C LYS A 139 -2.82 5.36 3.77
N LEU A 140 -2.01 4.48 4.36
CA LEU A 140 -2.39 3.08 4.52
C LEU A 140 -3.28 2.92 5.74
N TYR A 141 -4.42 2.25 5.55
CA TYR A 141 -5.38 1.97 6.61
C TYR A 141 -5.11 0.62 7.30
N GLY A 142 -5.22 0.58 8.63
CA GLY A 142 -5.06 -0.62 9.44
C GLY A 142 -4.10 -0.42 10.63
N HIS A 143 -3.66 -1.53 11.22
CA HIS A 143 -2.75 -1.47 12.38
C HIS A 143 -1.34 -1.07 11.94
N GLN A 144 -0.97 0.19 12.17
CA GLN A 144 0.27 0.81 11.64
C GLN A 144 1.55 0.05 12.01
N ASP A 145 1.71 -0.43 13.25
CA ASP A 145 2.90 -1.22 13.60
C ASP A 145 3.01 -2.53 12.80
N LYS A 146 1.87 -3.20 12.53
CA LYS A 146 1.88 -4.43 11.73
C LYS A 146 2.21 -4.15 10.28
N ILE A 147 1.70 -3.06 9.73
CA ILE A 147 2.04 -2.60 8.38
C ILE A 147 3.56 -2.37 8.27
N ARG A 148 4.13 -1.61 9.21
CA ARG A 148 5.58 -1.36 9.28
C ARG A 148 6.38 -2.66 9.36
N ASP A 149 5.99 -3.56 10.24
CA ASP A 149 6.70 -4.83 10.45
C ASP A 149 6.65 -5.71 9.19
N TYR A 150 5.49 -5.80 8.52
CA TYR A 150 5.34 -6.57 7.29
C TYR A 150 6.14 -5.98 6.12
N LEU A 151 6.10 -4.66 5.93
CA LEU A 151 6.87 -3.97 4.90
C LEU A 151 8.38 -4.16 5.12
N ARG A 152 8.86 -3.91 6.34
CA ARG A 152 10.27 -4.12 6.71
C ARG A 152 10.71 -5.55 6.45
N SER A 153 9.95 -6.53 6.95
CA SER A 153 10.27 -7.95 6.76
C SER A 153 10.31 -8.36 5.29
N ALA A 154 9.37 -7.86 4.48
CA ALA A 154 9.32 -8.13 3.05
C ALA A 154 10.49 -7.49 2.29
N LEU A 155 10.80 -6.22 2.56
CA LEU A 155 11.91 -5.49 1.94
C LEU A 155 13.26 -6.11 2.28
N GLU A 156 13.50 -6.40 3.57
CA GLU A 156 14.73 -7.08 4.00
C GLU A 156 14.89 -8.44 3.34
N THR A 157 13.82 -9.25 3.29
CA THR A 157 13.88 -10.57 2.64
C THR A 157 14.19 -10.42 1.14
N ALA A 158 13.48 -9.52 0.45
CA ALA A 158 13.61 -9.34 -0.99
C ALA A 158 15.00 -8.83 -1.38
N HIS A 159 15.56 -7.90 -0.62
CA HIS A 159 16.89 -7.35 -0.91
C HIS A 159 18.04 -8.26 -0.46
N ASN A 160 17.97 -8.83 0.75
CA ASN A 160 19.08 -9.64 1.27
C ASN A 160 19.27 -10.95 0.48
N LYS A 161 18.20 -11.50 -0.12
CA LYS A 161 18.27 -12.77 -0.84
C LYS A 161 18.23 -12.63 -2.36
N TYR A 162 17.52 -11.65 -2.90
CA TYR A 162 17.17 -11.62 -4.32
C TYR A 162 17.63 -10.35 -5.06
N GLY A 163 18.37 -9.46 -4.40
CA GLY A 163 19.03 -8.33 -5.06
C GLY A 163 19.50 -7.27 -4.07
N SER A 164 20.78 -6.93 -4.06
CA SER A 164 21.34 -6.02 -3.06
C SER A 164 21.24 -4.52 -3.41
N LYS A 165 20.60 -4.18 -4.54
CA LYS A 165 20.51 -2.81 -5.06
C LYS A 165 19.07 -2.32 -4.97
N CYS A 166 18.89 -1.15 -4.36
CA CYS A 166 17.60 -0.47 -4.26
C CYS A 166 17.16 0.08 -5.62
N GLU A 167 15.89 -0.13 -5.96
CA GLU A 167 15.29 0.36 -7.21
C GLU A 167 14.96 1.84 -7.19
N VAL A 168 14.84 2.45 -6.01
CA VAL A 168 14.45 3.86 -5.85
C VAL A 168 15.61 4.79 -6.16
N ASP A 169 16.78 4.54 -5.58
CA ASP A 169 17.94 5.44 -5.67
C ASP A 169 19.19 4.77 -6.25
N GLY A 170 19.10 3.47 -6.58
CA GLY A 170 20.21 2.69 -7.09
C GLY A 170 21.30 2.39 -6.06
N ARG A 171 21.10 2.71 -4.77
CA ARG A 171 22.09 2.49 -3.72
C ARG A 171 22.06 1.05 -3.20
N PRO A 172 23.15 0.57 -2.58
CA PRO A 172 23.14 -0.73 -1.92
C PRO A 172 22.15 -0.74 -0.74
N TRP A 173 21.28 -1.76 -0.67
CA TRP A 173 20.26 -1.92 0.38
C TRP A 173 20.81 -1.85 1.81
N ILE A 174 22.03 -2.36 2.02
CA ILE A 174 22.73 -2.33 3.33
C ILE A 174 22.83 -0.90 3.89
N SER A 175 22.81 0.11 3.03
CA SER A 175 22.84 1.52 3.43
C SER A 175 21.52 1.99 4.07
N HIS A 176 20.38 1.38 3.69
CA HIS A 176 19.06 1.72 4.23
C HIS A 176 18.84 1.12 5.63
N VAL A 177 19.37 -0.09 5.88
CA VAL A 177 19.23 -0.78 7.18
C VAL A 177 19.87 0.00 8.33
N LYS A 178 20.97 0.71 8.06
CA LYS A 178 21.69 1.49 9.09
C LYS A 178 20.92 2.74 9.53
N ASN A 179 20.26 3.43 8.60
CA ASN A 179 19.56 4.68 8.91
C ASN A 179 18.23 4.43 9.66
N CYS A 180 17.54 3.31 9.37
CA CYS A 180 16.26 2.99 10.03
C CYS A 180 16.39 2.61 11.52
N GLN A 181 17.60 2.29 12.01
CA GLN A 181 17.83 2.02 13.43
C GLN A 181 17.92 3.33 14.24
N ASP A 182 18.45 4.40 13.64
CA ASP A 182 18.67 5.69 14.30
C ASP A 182 17.38 6.54 14.40
N ASP A 183 16.45 6.39 13.45
CA ASP A 183 15.17 7.12 13.47
C ASP A 183 14.22 6.65 14.60
N SER A 184 14.46 5.47 15.16
CA SER A 184 13.72 4.97 16.33
C SER A 184 14.16 5.58 17.66
N ALA A 185 15.32 6.25 17.70
CA ALA A 185 15.84 6.91 18.90
C ALA A 185 15.44 8.40 18.99
N THR A 186 14.88 8.99 17.93
CA THR A 186 14.63 10.44 17.85
C THR A 186 13.15 10.83 18.00
N SER A 187 12.24 9.85 18.14
CA SER A 187 10.80 10.11 18.33
C SER A 187 10.37 10.14 19.80
N MET A 188 11.12 10.85 20.66
CA MET A 188 10.66 11.27 22.01
C MET A 188 11.18 12.64 22.48
N SER A 189 11.71 13.49 21.59
CA SER A 189 12.17 14.83 22.02
C SER A 189 11.85 15.93 21.01
N SER A 190 10.56 16.24 20.85
CA SER A 190 10.12 17.53 20.30
C SER A 190 8.98 18.11 21.15
N ALA A 191 9.23 18.23 22.46
CA ALA A 191 8.58 19.23 23.28
C ALA A 191 9.59 20.35 23.55
N ASN A 192 9.13 21.59 23.46
CA ASN A 192 9.84 22.85 23.72
C ASN A 192 10.90 23.31 22.72
N CYS A 193 10.46 24.17 21.79
CA CYS A 193 11.26 25.35 21.45
C CYS A 193 10.36 26.57 21.19
N SER A 194 9.67 27.03 22.24
CA SER A 194 9.20 28.42 22.31
C SER A 194 10.38 29.31 22.72
N ARG A 195 11.03 30.01 21.78
CA ARG A 195 11.75 31.25 22.09
C ARG A 195 11.56 32.27 20.96
N ARG A 196 10.81 33.33 21.29
CA ARG A 196 10.81 34.62 20.61
C ARG A 196 12.24 35.14 20.41
N PRO A 197 12.50 35.89 19.33
CA PRO A 197 13.40 37.02 19.36
C PRO A 197 12.58 38.32 19.36
N SER A 198 12.62 39.05 20.48
CA SER A 198 12.26 40.47 20.54
C SER A 198 13.50 41.29 20.19
N GLY A 199 13.52 41.89 18.99
CA GLY A 199 14.48 42.92 18.59
C GLY A 199 13.74 44.25 18.36
N PRO A 200 14.25 45.38 18.86
CA PRO A 200 13.68 46.70 18.57
C PRO A 200 14.13 47.21 17.18
N PRO A 201 13.33 48.08 16.53
CA PRO A 201 13.66 48.62 15.22
C PRO A 201 14.76 49.69 15.27
N PRO A 202 15.54 49.86 14.18
CA PRO A 202 16.62 50.83 14.10
C PRO A 202 16.10 52.28 13.99
N SER A 203 16.95 53.20 14.45
CA SER A 203 16.76 54.66 14.47
C SER A 203 16.88 55.32 13.10
#